data_AF-A0A9P8VRY4-F1
#
_entry.id   AF-A0A9P8VRY4-F1
#
_cell.length_a   1.000
_cell.length_b   1.000
_cell.length_c   1.000
_cell.angle_alpha   90.00
_cell.angle_beta   90.00
_cell.angle_gamma   90.00
#
_symmetry.space_group_name_H-M   'P 1'
#
loop_
_entity.id
_entity.type
_entity.pdbx_description
1 polymer ?
#
loop_
_entity_poly.entity_id
_entity_poly.type
_entity_poly.pdbx_seq_one_letter_code
_entity_poly.pdbx_strand_id
1 'polypeptide(L)'
;MTTPMAAPAVVGPKLKRATRPTEKLPQYLIDDASKVEKSTFDASKHLNIAEPERIYTMKEIGLEGAGISTTAASAPFSLFTAEAVQQMRHELFSQPVLESCQYTSDFAKNMIRGFGPALAPFIFDAWHSPEVLNAVSKIAGVDLVPALDFEVGHINISINATSTEIVQNKDGNYSKSDDMSAFAWHRDSYPFVCVTMLSDCTGMVGGETAMRTGSGEVMKVRGPTMGTAVVMQGRYIEHQALKALGGRERISMVTAFRPKSVLVKDEIVLTGPRPISNLPELYGQYSQYRFEVLEERIRNELKKMRDRERSKRQFDTAAMRDFIADQKQYLEAMLLELVD
;
A
#
# COMPACT_ATOMS: atom_id res chain seq x y z
N MET A 1 15.18 26.14 11.42
CA MET A 1 14.27 25.08 10.97
C MET A 1 15.07 24.17 10.05
N THR A 2 15.24 22.91 10.42
CA THR A 2 15.88 21.91 9.55
C THR A 2 15.01 21.72 8.31
N THR A 3 15.60 21.82 7.12
CA THR A 3 14.89 21.55 5.86
C THR A 3 14.25 20.15 5.94
N PRO A 4 12.96 19.99 5.61
CA PRO A 4 12.33 18.67 5.62
C PRO A 4 13.14 17.72 4.73
N MET A 5 13.42 16.51 5.21
CA MET A 5 14.09 15.51 4.39
C MET A 5 13.21 15.21 3.16
N ALA A 6 13.80 15.27 1.96
CA ALA A 6 13.14 14.85 0.74
C ALA A 6 12.86 13.34 0.78
N ALA A 7 11.74 12.89 0.22
CA ALA A 7 11.51 11.45 0.08
C ALA A 7 12.65 10.80 -0.73
N PRO A 8 13.14 9.62 -0.34
CA PRO A 8 14.14 8.89 -1.10
C PRO A 8 13.64 8.55 -2.53
N ALA A 9 14.53 8.23 -3.46
CA ALA A 9 14.10 7.76 -4.77
C ALA A 9 13.41 6.37 -4.68
N VAL A 10 12.44 6.12 -5.57
CA VAL A 10 11.82 4.79 -5.77
C VAL A 10 12.45 4.14 -6.99
N VAL A 11 12.74 2.85 -6.89
CA VAL A 11 13.14 2.02 -8.04
C VAL A 11 11.97 1.13 -8.41
N GLY A 12 11.45 1.30 -9.61
CA GLY A 12 10.33 0.51 -10.12
C GLY A 12 10.77 -0.76 -10.88
N PRO A 13 9.79 -1.58 -11.32
CA PRO A 13 10.03 -2.71 -12.20
C PRO A 13 10.75 -2.31 -13.49
N LYS A 14 11.58 -3.20 -14.05
CA LYS A 14 12.33 -2.94 -15.30
C LYS A 14 11.46 -3.00 -16.55
N LEU A 15 10.20 -3.37 -16.41
CA LEU A 15 9.23 -3.43 -17.49
C LEU A 15 9.00 -2.04 -18.09
N LYS A 16 8.69 -2.03 -19.39
CA LYS A 16 8.28 -0.81 -20.10
C LYS A 16 6.77 -0.69 -20.24
N ARG A 17 6.04 -1.79 -20.07
CA ARG A 17 4.58 -1.86 -20.19
C ARG A 17 4.03 -3.02 -19.36
N ALA A 18 2.77 -2.87 -18.95
CA ALA A 18 2.05 -3.92 -18.24
C ALA A 18 2.03 -5.21 -19.05
N THR A 19 2.33 -6.32 -18.37
CA THR A 19 2.47 -7.64 -18.99
C THR A 19 1.58 -8.64 -18.26
N ARG A 20 0.88 -9.50 -19.01
CA ARG A 20 0.05 -10.57 -18.47
C ARG A 20 0.92 -11.80 -18.14
N PRO A 21 0.65 -12.53 -17.06
CA PRO A 21 1.36 -13.79 -16.81
C PRO A 21 1.01 -14.84 -17.88
N THR A 22 1.98 -15.68 -18.20
CA THR A 22 1.79 -16.85 -19.08
C THR A 22 1.43 -18.12 -18.31
N GLU A 23 1.91 -18.23 -17.07
CA GLU A 23 1.58 -19.32 -16.16
C GLU A 23 0.19 -19.13 -15.56
N LYS A 24 -0.64 -20.16 -15.66
CA LYS A 24 -1.97 -20.15 -15.06
C LYS A 24 -1.87 -20.31 -13.55
N LEU A 25 -2.75 -19.62 -12.84
CA LEU A 25 -2.95 -19.87 -11.43
C LEU A 25 -3.49 -21.29 -11.21
N PRO A 26 -3.14 -21.95 -10.08
CA PRO A 26 -3.71 -23.23 -9.73
C PRO A 26 -5.24 -23.19 -9.66
N GLN A 27 -5.89 -24.18 -10.27
CA GLN A 27 -7.36 -24.24 -10.38
C GLN A 27 -8.06 -24.23 -9.02
N TYR A 28 -7.43 -24.81 -7.99
CA TYR A 28 -8.01 -24.86 -6.64
C TYR A 28 -8.30 -23.47 -6.05
N LEU A 29 -7.55 -22.42 -6.43
CA LEU A 29 -7.80 -21.07 -5.95
C LEU A 29 -9.16 -20.55 -6.43
N ILE A 30 -9.48 -20.85 -7.69
CA ILE A 30 -10.73 -20.47 -8.35
C ILE A 30 -11.86 -21.33 -7.79
N ASP A 31 -11.64 -22.64 -7.70
CA ASP A 31 -12.66 -23.58 -7.21
C ASP A 31 -13.06 -23.27 -5.76
N ASP A 32 -12.08 -23.01 -4.88
CA ASP A 32 -12.35 -22.67 -3.48
C ASP A 32 -13.05 -21.31 -3.34
N ALA A 33 -12.65 -20.31 -4.13
CA ALA A 33 -13.31 -19.00 -4.15
C ALA A 33 -14.75 -19.09 -4.67
N SER A 34 -15.02 -19.93 -5.66
CA SER A 34 -16.35 -20.07 -6.28
C SER A 34 -17.42 -20.69 -5.37
N LYS A 35 -17.01 -21.40 -4.30
CA LYS A 35 -17.90 -22.01 -3.31
C LYS A 35 -18.54 -20.99 -2.36
N VAL A 36 -17.99 -19.78 -2.29
CA VAL A 36 -18.45 -18.72 -1.41
C VAL A 36 -19.70 -18.08 -2.01
N GLU A 37 -20.81 -18.06 -1.25
CA GLU A 37 -22.00 -17.32 -1.64
C GLU A 37 -21.75 -15.81 -1.52
N LYS A 38 -22.06 -15.05 -2.58
CA LYS A 38 -21.81 -13.60 -2.61
C LYS A 38 -22.61 -12.87 -1.56
N SER A 39 -21.96 -11.99 -0.81
CA SER A 39 -22.62 -11.04 0.09
C SER A 39 -22.09 -9.62 -0.12
N THR A 40 -22.89 -8.63 0.24
CA THR A 40 -22.43 -7.23 0.32
C THR A 40 -21.59 -7.02 1.56
N PHE A 41 -20.69 -6.03 1.54
CA PHE A 41 -19.95 -5.66 2.73
C PHE A 41 -20.89 -5.14 3.84
N ASP A 42 -20.51 -5.43 5.07
CA ASP A 42 -21.23 -5.07 6.31
C ASP A 42 -20.20 -5.01 7.41
N ALA A 43 -19.91 -3.80 7.91
CA ALA A 43 -18.88 -3.57 8.90
C ALA A 43 -19.07 -4.40 10.17
N SER A 44 -20.31 -4.65 10.58
CA SER A 44 -20.64 -5.38 11.81
C SER A 44 -20.33 -6.88 11.74
N LYS A 45 -20.26 -7.44 10.53
CA LYS A 45 -20.00 -8.86 10.26
C LYS A 45 -18.59 -9.12 9.76
N HIS A 46 -18.09 -8.20 8.93
CA HIS A 46 -16.89 -8.42 8.13
C HIS A 46 -15.64 -7.83 8.77
N LEU A 47 -15.78 -6.97 9.79
CA LEU A 47 -14.66 -6.39 10.51
C LEU A 47 -14.47 -7.06 11.87
N ASN A 48 -13.21 -7.21 12.26
CA ASN A 48 -12.80 -7.65 13.58
C ASN A 48 -11.60 -6.80 14.04
N ILE A 49 -11.82 -5.48 14.13
CA ILE A 49 -10.74 -4.52 14.38
C ILE A 49 -10.25 -4.68 15.81
N ALA A 50 -8.98 -5.05 15.97
CA ALA A 50 -8.26 -5.00 17.23
C ALA A 50 -6.99 -4.19 17.02
N GLU A 51 -6.54 -3.44 18.04
CA GLU A 51 -5.33 -2.62 17.93
C GLU A 51 -4.06 -3.50 17.82
N PRO A 52 -3.01 -3.02 17.14
CA PRO A 52 -1.72 -3.71 17.15
C PRO A 52 -1.11 -3.72 18.55
N GLU A 53 -0.46 -4.82 18.91
CA GLU A 53 0.30 -4.91 20.18
C GLU A 53 1.43 -3.88 20.28
N ARG A 54 1.92 -3.40 19.13
CA ARG A 54 2.99 -2.41 19.06
C ARG A 54 2.88 -1.55 17.82
N ILE A 55 3.18 -0.26 17.97
CA ILE A 55 3.48 0.66 16.88
C ILE A 55 4.96 1.02 16.98
N TYR A 56 5.70 0.82 15.88
CA TYR A 56 7.08 1.24 15.73
C TYR A 56 7.12 2.65 15.17
N THR A 57 7.97 3.49 15.72
CA THR A 57 8.10 4.90 15.34
C THR A 57 9.28 5.13 14.40
N MET A 58 9.19 6.18 13.58
CA MET A 58 10.29 6.64 12.73
C MET A 58 11.54 6.94 13.56
N LYS A 59 11.37 7.44 14.79
CA LYS A 59 12.46 7.69 15.73
C LYS A 59 13.17 6.41 16.19
N GLU A 60 12.43 5.38 16.57
CA GLU A 60 13.01 4.09 17.00
C GLU A 60 13.84 3.44 15.89
N ILE A 61 13.44 3.61 14.63
CA ILE A 61 14.20 3.08 13.48
C ILE A 61 15.25 4.05 12.95
N GLY A 62 15.51 5.18 13.64
CA GLY A 62 16.56 6.14 13.26
C GLY A 62 16.24 6.98 12.02
N LEU A 63 14.97 7.14 11.65
CA LEU A 63 14.47 7.94 10.52
C LEU A 63 13.59 9.11 10.98
N GLU A 64 13.83 9.65 12.18
CA GLU A 64 13.07 10.79 12.73
C GLU A 64 13.07 11.98 11.76
N GLY A 65 11.90 12.57 11.53
CA GLY A 65 11.73 13.71 10.62
C GLY A 65 11.60 13.35 9.14
N ALA A 66 11.80 12.09 8.76
CA ALA A 66 11.36 11.59 7.46
C ALA A 66 9.86 11.25 7.50
N GLY A 67 9.21 11.36 6.34
CA GLY A 67 7.81 10.98 6.21
C GLY A 67 6.79 12.08 6.51
N ILE A 68 5.53 11.67 6.62
CA ILE A 68 4.36 12.50 6.93
C ILE A 68 3.75 12.18 8.31
N SER A 69 4.35 11.23 9.04
CA SER A 69 3.92 10.82 10.37
C SER A 69 5.09 10.27 11.20
N THR A 70 4.92 10.26 12.52
CA THR A 70 5.84 9.66 13.49
C THR A 70 5.79 8.12 13.49
N THR A 71 4.70 7.51 12.99
CA THR A 71 4.58 6.05 12.86
C THR A 71 5.42 5.53 11.70
N ALA A 72 6.30 4.56 11.95
CA ALA A 72 7.01 3.81 10.91
C ALA A 72 6.18 2.63 10.41
N ALA A 73 5.79 1.74 11.31
CA ALA A 73 5.02 0.54 11.01
C ALA A 73 4.27 0.04 12.25
N SER A 74 3.25 -0.80 12.06
CA SER A 74 2.60 -1.53 13.16
C SER A 74 3.08 -2.98 13.24
N ALA A 75 2.94 -3.59 14.41
CA ALA A 75 2.78 -5.04 14.48
C ALA A 75 1.47 -5.45 13.76
N PRO A 76 1.31 -6.74 13.41
CA PRO A 76 0.05 -7.23 12.87
C PRO A 76 -1.13 -6.94 13.82
N PHE A 77 -2.24 -6.52 13.25
CA PHE A 77 -3.48 -6.25 13.98
C PHE A 77 -4.66 -6.89 13.26
N SER A 78 -5.66 -7.34 14.02
CA SER A 78 -6.86 -7.94 13.43
C SER A 78 -7.68 -6.86 12.72
N LEU A 79 -8.13 -7.12 11.50
CA LEU A 79 -8.88 -6.16 10.69
C LEU A 79 -10.15 -6.78 10.12
N PHE A 80 -10.02 -7.91 9.42
CA PHE A 80 -11.11 -8.59 8.73
C PHE A 80 -11.42 -9.94 9.36
N THR A 81 -12.69 -10.34 9.34
CA THR A 81 -13.09 -11.71 9.71
C THR A 81 -12.68 -12.71 8.63
N ALA A 82 -12.68 -13.99 8.98
CA ALA A 82 -12.43 -15.06 7.99
C ALA A 82 -13.48 -15.05 6.86
N GLU A 83 -14.73 -14.71 7.17
CA GLU A 83 -15.81 -14.54 6.20
C GLU A 83 -15.50 -13.42 5.21
N ALA A 84 -15.02 -12.27 5.70
CA ALA A 84 -14.61 -11.17 4.83
C ALA A 84 -13.46 -11.57 3.90
N VAL A 85 -12.46 -12.29 4.42
CA VAL A 85 -11.36 -12.82 3.59
C VAL A 85 -11.90 -13.75 2.49
N GLN A 86 -12.91 -14.57 2.78
CA GLN A 86 -13.54 -15.43 1.77
C GLN A 86 -14.26 -14.63 0.69
N GLN A 87 -15.01 -13.58 1.06
CA GLN A 87 -15.65 -12.68 0.10
C GLN A 87 -14.63 -11.94 -0.78
N MET A 88 -13.55 -11.43 -0.18
CA MET A 88 -12.46 -10.80 -0.93
C MET A 88 -11.86 -11.78 -1.95
N ARG A 89 -11.54 -13.01 -1.51
CA ARG A 89 -11.03 -14.05 -2.43
C ARG A 89 -12.02 -14.41 -3.53
N HIS A 90 -13.32 -14.43 -3.22
CA HIS A 90 -14.39 -14.66 -4.20
C HIS A 90 -14.34 -13.64 -5.34
N GLU A 91 -14.19 -12.35 -5.03
CA GLU A 91 -14.07 -11.29 -6.05
C GLU A 91 -12.77 -11.41 -6.83
N LEU A 92 -11.64 -11.60 -6.14
CA LEU A 92 -10.31 -11.64 -6.75
C LEU A 92 -10.12 -12.77 -7.75
N PHE A 93 -10.69 -13.95 -7.48
CA PHE A 93 -10.57 -15.12 -8.35
C PHE A 93 -11.76 -15.29 -9.28
N SER A 94 -12.63 -14.28 -9.39
CA SER A 94 -13.68 -14.27 -10.40
C SER A 94 -13.08 -14.17 -11.81
N GLN A 95 -13.75 -14.79 -12.78
CA GLN A 95 -13.29 -14.80 -14.18
C GLN A 95 -13.05 -13.38 -14.74
N PRO A 96 -13.96 -12.39 -14.56
CA PRO A 96 -13.74 -11.04 -15.09
C PRO A 96 -12.49 -10.37 -14.52
N VAL A 97 -12.21 -10.53 -13.22
CA VAL A 97 -11.01 -9.99 -12.58
C VAL A 97 -9.75 -10.65 -13.12
N LEU A 98 -9.73 -11.98 -13.23
CA LEU A 98 -8.54 -12.69 -13.73
C LEU A 98 -8.22 -12.35 -15.19
N GLU A 99 -9.23 -12.16 -16.03
CA GLU A 99 -9.05 -11.81 -17.45
C GLU A 99 -8.58 -10.36 -17.65
N SER A 100 -9.04 -9.42 -16.82
CA SER A 100 -8.81 -7.99 -17.04
C SER A 100 -7.77 -7.36 -16.11
N CYS A 101 -7.48 -7.95 -14.97
CA CYS A 101 -6.71 -7.30 -13.89
C CYS A 101 -5.45 -8.07 -13.46
N GLN A 102 -5.12 -9.18 -14.10
CA GLN A 102 -3.94 -9.98 -13.76
C GLN A 102 -2.66 -9.49 -14.48
N TYR A 103 -1.56 -9.33 -13.76
CA TYR A 103 -0.28 -8.84 -14.29
C TYR A 103 0.93 -9.59 -13.71
N THR A 104 2.10 -9.40 -14.32
CA THR A 104 3.38 -9.97 -13.89
C THR A 104 4.51 -8.96 -14.04
N SER A 105 5.57 -9.12 -13.25
CA SER A 105 6.80 -8.33 -13.30
C SER A 105 8.03 -9.11 -12.85
N ASP A 106 9.19 -8.48 -12.98
CA ASP A 106 10.44 -8.96 -12.40
C ASP A 106 10.45 -8.93 -10.85
N PHE A 107 9.52 -8.20 -10.23
CA PHE A 107 9.32 -8.16 -8.78
C PHE A 107 8.31 -9.19 -8.28
N ALA A 108 7.26 -9.47 -9.07
CA ALA A 108 6.16 -10.35 -8.69
C ALA A 108 5.64 -11.14 -9.89
N LYS A 109 5.70 -12.48 -9.78
CA LYS A 109 5.27 -13.36 -10.87
C LYS A 109 3.76 -13.29 -11.16
N ASN A 110 2.95 -12.96 -10.16
CA ASN A 110 1.51 -12.88 -10.33
C ASN A 110 0.91 -11.82 -9.41
N MET A 111 0.22 -10.86 -10.02
CA MET A 111 -0.45 -9.75 -9.34
C MET A 111 -1.87 -9.58 -9.88
N ILE A 112 -2.79 -9.07 -9.05
CA ILE A 112 -4.11 -8.65 -9.47
C ILE A 112 -4.32 -7.20 -9.00
N ARG A 113 -4.65 -6.27 -9.90
CA ARG A 113 -4.77 -4.84 -9.58
C ARG A 113 -5.60 -4.09 -10.61
N GLY A 114 -6.13 -2.92 -10.23
CA GLY A 114 -6.95 -2.10 -11.11
C GLY A 114 -8.28 -2.75 -11.49
N PHE A 115 -8.93 -3.47 -10.57
CA PHE A 115 -10.24 -4.10 -10.82
C PHE A 115 -11.42 -3.16 -10.58
N GLY A 116 -11.26 -2.14 -9.72
CA GLY A 116 -12.28 -1.14 -9.49
C GLY A 116 -13.53 -1.67 -8.75
N PRO A 117 -14.43 -0.76 -8.34
CA PRO A 117 -15.64 -1.10 -7.59
C PRO A 117 -16.66 -1.89 -8.42
N ALA A 118 -16.56 -1.84 -9.76
CA ALA A 118 -17.45 -2.58 -10.65
C ALA A 118 -17.19 -4.10 -10.62
N LEU A 119 -15.92 -4.51 -10.44
CA LEU A 119 -15.56 -5.94 -10.41
C LEU A 119 -15.37 -6.48 -9.00
N ALA A 120 -15.05 -5.61 -8.03
CA ALA A 120 -14.85 -6.01 -6.63
C ALA A 120 -15.52 -5.03 -5.63
N PRO A 121 -16.86 -4.88 -5.67
CA PRO A 121 -17.57 -3.97 -4.80
C PRO A 121 -17.34 -4.25 -3.31
N PHE A 122 -17.24 -5.51 -2.87
CA PHE A 122 -16.99 -5.86 -1.47
C PHE A 122 -15.63 -5.33 -1.00
N ILE A 123 -14.57 -5.55 -1.78
CA ILE A 123 -13.23 -5.03 -1.46
C ILE A 123 -13.26 -3.49 -1.39
N PHE A 124 -13.92 -2.84 -2.34
CA PHE A 124 -14.01 -1.39 -2.38
C PHE A 124 -14.79 -0.81 -1.21
N ASP A 125 -15.97 -1.35 -0.90
CA ASP A 125 -16.79 -0.94 0.24
C ASP A 125 -16.02 -1.14 1.55
N ALA A 126 -15.29 -2.26 1.69
CA ALA A 126 -14.48 -2.54 2.87
C ALA A 126 -13.38 -1.48 3.07
N TRP A 127 -12.60 -1.17 2.03
CA TRP A 127 -11.49 -0.21 2.12
C TRP A 127 -11.93 1.26 2.16
N HIS A 128 -13.18 1.56 1.79
CA HIS A 128 -13.78 2.89 1.93
C HIS A 128 -14.66 3.03 3.19
N SER A 129 -14.83 1.96 3.96
CA SER A 129 -15.65 2.01 5.18
C SER A 129 -15.03 2.96 6.22
N PRO A 130 -15.84 3.80 6.89
CA PRO A 130 -15.35 4.69 7.94
C PRO A 130 -14.57 3.96 9.04
N GLU A 131 -14.98 2.74 9.39
CA GLU A 131 -14.36 1.92 10.42
C GLU A 131 -12.92 1.55 10.07
N VAL A 132 -12.69 1.06 8.84
CA VAL A 132 -11.33 0.72 8.35
C VAL A 132 -10.47 1.97 8.24
N LEU A 133 -11.01 3.05 7.65
CA LEU A 133 -10.27 4.31 7.50
C LEU A 133 -9.87 4.91 8.85
N ASN A 134 -10.76 4.87 9.84
CA ASN A 134 -10.46 5.34 11.20
C ASN A 134 -9.39 4.48 11.87
N ALA A 135 -9.45 3.16 11.74
CA ALA A 135 -8.45 2.26 12.33
C ALA A 135 -7.07 2.46 11.70
N VAL A 136 -6.99 2.49 10.37
CA VAL A 136 -5.74 2.72 9.64
C VAL A 136 -5.16 4.10 9.95
N SER A 137 -5.99 5.15 9.95
CA SER A 137 -5.56 6.52 10.29
C SER A 137 -5.05 6.64 11.72
N LYS A 138 -5.73 5.99 12.68
CA LYS A 138 -5.30 5.95 14.09
C LYS A 138 -3.92 5.32 14.24
N ILE A 139 -3.68 4.20 13.59
CA ILE A 139 -2.38 3.51 13.62
C ILE A 139 -1.32 4.35 12.90
N ALA A 140 -1.66 4.92 11.75
CA ALA A 140 -0.78 5.76 10.97
C ALA A 140 -0.42 7.07 11.69
N GLY A 141 -1.22 7.53 12.65
CA GLY A 141 -1.01 8.81 13.35
C GLY A 141 -1.31 10.05 12.49
N VAL A 142 -1.99 9.86 11.35
CA VAL A 142 -2.42 10.91 10.43
C VAL A 142 -3.67 10.42 9.70
N ASP A 143 -4.60 11.34 9.38
CA ASP A 143 -5.80 10.99 8.63
C ASP A 143 -5.45 10.56 7.21
N LEU A 144 -5.85 9.35 6.85
CA LEU A 144 -5.58 8.71 5.56
C LEU A 144 -6.88 8.43 4.79
N VAL A 145 -6.75 8.45 3.47
CA VAL A 145 -7.76 7.94 2.52
C VAL A 145 -7.06 7.09 1.47
N PRO A 146 -7.76 6.16 0.79
CA PRO A 146 -7.17 5.39 -0.30
C PRO A 146 -6.51 6.33 -1.32
N ALA A 147 -5.32 5.97 -1.78
CA ALA A 147 -4.53 6.85 -2.62
C ALA A 147 -5.20 7.07 -3.97
N LEU A 148 -5.56 5.96 -4.62
CA LEU A 148 -6.21 5.84 -5.91
C LEU A 148 -7.09 4.60 -5.87
N ASP A 149 -8.24 4.61 -6.55
CA ASP A 149 -9.07 3.41 -6.73
C ASP A 149 -8.26 2.30 -7.39
N PHE A 150 -7.36 2.65 -8.33
CA PHE A 150 -6.47 1.71 -9.01
C PHE A 150 -5.57 0.90 -8.05
N GLU A 151 -5.28 1.46 -6.87
CA GLU A 151 -4.37 0.90 -5.85
C GLU A 151 -5.12 0.40 -4.61
N VAL A 152 -6.45 0.35 -4.68
CA VAL A 152 -7.25 -0.35 -3.68
C VAL A 152 -7.10 -1.84 -3.90
N GLY A 153 -6.51 -2.51 -2.91
CA GLY A 153 -6.38 -3.96 -2.90
C GLY A 153 -5.48 -4.56 -3.98
N HIS A 154 -4.31 -3.97 -4.24
CA HIS A 154 -3.26 -4.62 -5.06
C HIS A 154 -2.90 -5.98 -4.47
N ILE A 155 -3.10 -7.05 -5.23
CA ILE A 155 -2.84 -8.42 -4.79
C ILE A 155 -1.49 -8.89 -5.30
N ASN A 156 -0.71 -9.49 -4.41
CA ASN A 156 0.48 -10.25 -4.74
C ASN A 156 0.23 -11.73 -4.44
N ILE A 157 0.45 -12.60 -5.44
CA ILE A 157 0.22 -14.04 -5.33
C ILE A 157 1.56 -14.78 -5.49
N SER A 158 1.92 -15.56 -4.48
CA SER A 158 3.01 -16.52 -4.54
C SER A 158 2.46 -17.92 -4.33
N ILE A 159 2.85 -18.86 -5.19
CA ILE A 159 2.48 -20.27 -5.09
C ILE A 159 3.74 -21.06 -4.76
N ASN A 160 3.67 -21.88 -3.71
CA ASN A 160 4.77 -22.76 -3.36
C ASN A 160 4.71 -23.99 -4.28
N ALA A 161 5.56 -24.02 -5.29
CA ALA A 161 5.73 -25.19 -6.13
C ALA A 161 6.45 -26.26 -5.31
N THR A 162 5.70 -27.28 -4.88
CA THR A 162 6.13 -28.45 -4.09
C THR A 162 6.51 -28.13 -2.64
N SER A 163 6.01 -28.95 -1.73
CA SER A 163 6.41 -29.01 -0.32
C SER A 163 7.91 -29.30 -0.23
N THR A 164 8.74 -28.27 -0.24
CA THR A 164 10.12 -28.40 0.22
C THR A 164 10.03 -28.75 1.70
N GLU A 165 10.37 -30.00 2.01
CA GLU A 165 10.52 -30.47 3.38
C GLU A 165 11.39 -29.47 4.14
N ILE A 166 10.95 -29.08 5.33
CA ILE A 166 11.71 -28.22 6.23
C ILE A 166 12.93 -29.03 6.67
N VAL A 167 14.04 -28.92 5.94
CA VAL A 167 15.33 -29.46 6.41
C VAL A 167 15.82 -28.54 7.51
N GLN A 168 15.47 -28.85 8.76
CA GLN A 168 16.08 -28.24 9.93
C GLN A 168 17.55 -28.68 9.99
N ASN A 169 18.47 -27.75 9.73
CA ASN A 169 19.86 -27.95 10.15
C ASN A 169 19.93 -27.87 11.68
N LYS A 170 20.78 -28.70 12.28
CA LYS A 170 20.93 -28.89 13.75
C LYS A 170 21.32 -27.63 14.55
N ASP A 171 21.55 -26.51 13.87
CA ASP A 171 21.96 -25.23 14.47
C ASP A 171 20.88 -24.14 14.37
N GLY A 172 19.66 -24.45 13.93
CA GLY A 172 18.56 -23.47 13.82
C GLY A 172 18.76 -22.37 12.76
N ASN A 173 19.83 -22.45 11.96
CA ASN A 173 20.13 -21.52 10.88
C ASN A 173 19.79 -22.13 9.52
N TYR A 174 18.89 -21.46 8.79
CA TYR A 174 18.56 -21.76 7.40
C TYR A 174 19.80 -21.53 6.52
N SER A 175 20.12 -22.50 5.65
CA SER A 175 21.27 -22.42 4.75
C SER A 175 21.19 -21.18 3.85
N LYS A 176 22.24 -20.36 3.87
CA LYS A 176 22.51 -19.31 2.88
C LYS A 176 22.72 -19.94 1.49
N SER A 177 21.65 -20.21 0.77
CA SER A 177 21.73 -20.41 -0.68
C SER A 177 20.41 -20.01 -1.34
N ASP A 178 20.50 -18.91 -2.07
CA ASP A 178 19.59 -18.33 -3.06
C ASP A 178 18.15 -17.98 -2.66
N ASP A 179 17.99 -16.67 -2.41
CA ASP A 179 16.76 -15.89 -2.52
C ASP A 179 15.71 -16.12 -1.41
N MET A 180 15.99 -15.65 -0.19
CA MET A 180 15.05 -15.60 0.94
C MET A 180 13.94 -14.53 0.80
N SER A 181 13.81 -13.93 -0.38
CA SER A 181 12.99 -12.76 -0.67
C SER A 181 11.68 -13.11 -1.38
N ALA A 182 10.52 -12.83 -0.78
CA ALA A 182 9.26 -12.87 -1.54
C ALA A 182 9.15 -11.67 -2.50
N PHE A 183 9.70 -10.52 -2.09
CA PHE A 183 9.77 -9.26 -2.84
C PHE A 183 11.11 -8.61 -2.54
N ALA A 184 11.86 -8.15 -3.54
CA ALA A 184 13.18 -7.54 -3.35
C ALA A 184 13.13 -6.27 -2.46
N TRP A 185 14.28 -5.81 -1.95
CA TRP A 185 14.37 -4.54 -1.23
C TRP A 185 13.85 -3.39 -2.08
N HIS A 186 12.89 -2.64 -1.56
CA HIS A 186 12.29 -1.51 -2.27
C HIS A 186 11.73 -0.48 -1.28
N ARG A 187 11.28 0.64 -1.84
CA ARG A 187 10.40 1.60 -1.19
C ARG A 187 9.13 1.66 -2.00
N ASP A 188 8.00 1.87 -1.33
CA ASP A 188 6.73 1.99 -2.02
C ASP A 188 6.63 3.31 -2.76
N SER A 189 5.70 3.36 -3.70
CA SER A 189 5.32 4.58 -4.41
C SER A 189 4.42 5.51 -3.58
N TYR A 190 3.84 5.01 -2.49
CA TYR A 190 2.78 5.67 -1.72
C TYR A 190 3.17 5.89 -0.27
N PRO A 191 2.80 7.04 0.35
CA PRO A 191 3.21 7.39 1.72
C PRO A 191 2.95 6.29 2.73
N PHE A 192 1.74 5.73 2.70
CA PHE A 192 1.33 4.63 3.56
C PHE A 192 0.75 3.48 2.75
N VAL A 193 0.93 2.27 3.25
CA VAL A 193 0.26 1.06 2.79
C VAL A 193 -0.33 0.30 3.96
N CYS A 194 -1.45 -0.39 3.72
CA CYS A 194 -1.99 -1.41 4.61
C CYS A 194 -1.89 -2.76 3.92
N VAL A 195 -1.06 -3.65 4.46
CA VAL A 195 -0.83 -5.00 3.92
C VAL A 195 -1.66 -5.99 4.72
N THR A 196 -2.68 -6.57 4.09
CA THR A 196 -3.59 -7.58 4.65
C THR A 196 -3.27 -8.96 4.09
N MET A 197 -3.27 -9.99 4.94
CA MET A 197 -3.04 -11.37 4.49
C MET A 197 -4.37 -12.08 4.19
N LEU A 198 -4.47 -12.67 3.00
CA LEU A 198 -5.66 -13.42 2.53
C LEU A 198 -5.43 -14.93 2.46
N SER A 199 -4.21 -15.39 2.70
CA SER A 199 -3.90 -16.82 2.85
C SER A 199 -4.03 -17.26 4.30
N ASP A 200 -4.49 -18.49 4.47
CA ASP A 200 -4.29 -19.20 5.74
C ASP A 200 -2.79 -19.44 5.94
N CYS A 201 -2.25 -18.84 7.00
CA CYS A 201 -0.84 -18.97 7.37
C CYS A 201 -0.57 -20.08 8.39
N THR A 202 -1.55 -20.94 8.66
CA THR A 202 -1.39 -22.07 9.58
C THR A 202 -0.26 -22.98 9.11
N GLY A 203 0.73 -23.20 9.97
CA GLY A 203 1.91 -24.01 9.66
C GLY A 203 2.95 -23.33 8.78
N MET A 204 2.78 -22.05 8.44
CA MET A 204 3.81 -21.27 7.74
C MET A 204 4.85 -20.75 8.74
N VAL A 205 6.12 -20.79 8.35
CA VAL A 205 7.26 -20.26 9.12
C VAL A 205 7.98 -19.20 8.28
N GLY A 206 8.30 -18.06 8.90
CA GLY A 206 8.88 -16.90 8.22
C GLY A 206 7.80 -15.94 7.71
N GLY A 207 8.08 -15.24 6.60
CA GLY A 207 7.15 -14.26 6.03
C GLY A 207 7.18 -12.88 6.69
N GLU A 208 8.18 -12.60 7.52
CA GLU A 208 8.40 -11.30 8.16
C GLU A 208 8.64 -10.19 7.13
N THR A 209 8.35 -8.95 7.56
CA THR A 209 8.79 -7.76 6.85
C THR A 209 10.13 -7.33 7.44
N ALA A 210 11.17 -7.34 6.63
CA ALA A 210 12.45 -6.75 6.95
C ALA A 210 12.43 -5.26 6.56
N MET A 211 12.86 -4.39 7.47
CA MET A 211 12.97 -2.93 7.28
C MET A 211 14.40 -2.50 7.54
N ARG A 212 14.94 -1.61 6.70
CA ARG A 212 16.25 -1.00 6.93
C ARG A 212 16.11 0.25 7.80
N THR A 213 16.83 0.26 8.92
CA THR A 213 16.88 1.40 9.84
C THR A 213 17.79 2.52 9.30
N GLY A 214 17.77 3.69 9.93
CA GLY A 214 18.67 4.80 9.60
C GLY A 214 20.16 4.49 9.84
N SER A 215 20.49 3.51 10.68
CA SER A 215 21.86 2.99 10.82
C SER A 215 22.28 2.04 9.69
N GLY A 216 21.34 1.63 8.84
CA GLY A 216 21.56 0.63 7.78
C GLY A 216 21.32 -0.82 8.24
N GLU A 217 21.08 -1.04 9.53
CA GLU A 217 20.75 -2.35 10.10
C GLU A 217 19.37 -2.84 9.64
N VAL A 218 19.14 -4.16 9.72
CA VAL A 218 17.88 -4.78 9.33
C VAL A 218 17.08 -5.15 10.57
N MET A 219 15.92 -4.51 10.70
CA MET A 219 14.91 -4.86 11.68
C MET A 219 13.87 -5.77 11.05
N LYS A 220 13.50 -6.87 11.71
CA LYS A 220 12.41 -7.75 11.27
C LYS A 220 11.19 -7.54 12.13
N VAL A 221 10.04 -7.38 11.48
CA VAL A 221 8.73 -7.29 12.14
C VAL A 221 7.86 -8.44 11.66
N ARG A 222 7.09 -9.02 12.59
CA ARG A 222 6.17 -10.12 12.29
C ARG A 222 5.23 -9.73 11.15
N GLY A 223 5.09 -10.59 10.16
CA GLY A 223 4.15 -10.40 9.06
C GLY A 223 2.70 -10.72 9.47
N PRO A 224 1.71 -10.24 8.70
CA PRO A 224 0.30 -10.54 8.97
C PRO A 224 -0.03 -12.01 8.69
N THR A 225 -0.96 -12.56 9.47
CA THR A 225 -1.70 -13.81 9.23
C THR A 225 -3.08 -13.53 8.66
N MET A 226 -3.80 -14.55 8.17
CA MET A 226 -5.13 -14.40 7.57
C MET A 226 -6.05 -13.42 8.32
N GLY A 227 -6.60 -12.43 7.60
CA GLY A 227 -7.51 -11.42 8.15
C GLY A 227 -6.86 -10.31 8.98
N THR A 228 -5.58 -10.46 9.31
CA THR A 228 -4.79 -9.41 9.98
C THR A 228 -4.08 -8.53 8.96
N ALA A 229 -3.70 -7.33 9.38
CA ALA A 229 -3.03 -6.36 8.56
C ALA A 229 -1.84 -5.69 9.27
N VAL A 230 -0.99 -5.03 8.49
CA VAL A 230 0.09 -4.14 8.97
C VAL A 230 -0.02 -2.82 8.24
N VAL A 231 0.05 -1.70 8.97
CA VAL A 231 0.19 -0.36 8.40
C VAL A 231 1.66 0.04 8.41
N MET A 232 2.17 0.59 7.31
CA MET A 232 3.57 0.98 7.18
C MET A 232 3.74 2.22 6.31
N GLN A 233 4.71 3.07 6.66
CA GLN A 233 5.11 4.25 5.91
C GLN A 233 6.05 3.93 4.73
N GLY A 234 5.59 3.06 3.83
CA GLY A 234 6.42 2.35 2.86
C GLY A 234 7.21 3.22 1.87
N ARG A 235 6.76 4.45 1.58
CA ARG A 235 7.50 5.42 0.74
C ARG A 235 8.88 5.79 1.30
N TYR A 236 9.00 5.78 2.62
CA TYR A 236 10.16 6.33 3.32
C TYR A 236 11.08 5.24 3.89
N ILE A 237 10.53 4.03 4.09
CA ILE A 237 11.23 2.91 4.71
C ILE A 237 11.60 1.91 3.61
N GLU A 238 12.90 1.65 3.44
CA GLU A 238 13.33 0.57 2.56
C GLU A 238 13.03 -0.76 3.24
N HIS A 239 12.30 -1.63 2.55
CA HIS A 239 11.78 -2.84 3.15
C HIS A 239 11.72 -4.00 2.15
N GLN A 240 11.52 -5.20 2.71
CA GLN A 240 11.51 -6.45 1.98
C GLN A 240 10.55 -7.43 2.66
N ALA A 241 9.68 -8.07 1.88
CA ALA A 241 8.92 -9.21 2.39
C ALA A 241 9.77 -10.48 2.27
N LEU A 242 9.98 -11.19 3.37
CA LEU A 242 10.72 -12.44 3.36
C LEU A 242 9.81 -13.59 2.89
N LYS A 243 10.41 -14.64 2.32
CA LYS A 243 9.67 -15.87 1.99
C LYS A 243 9.17 -16.52 3.28
N ALA A 244 8.00 -17.11 3.19
CA ALA A 244 7.48 -18.03 4.19
C ALA A 244 7.57 -19.46 3.64
N LEU A 245 8.01 -20.39 4.48
CA LEU A 245 8.06 -21.81 4.19
C LEU A 245 6.82 -22.49 4.78
N GLY A 246 6.33 -23.51 4.08
CA GLY A 246 5.04 -24.14 4.41
C GLY A 246 3.86 -23.41 3.76
N GLY A 247 2.69 -24.07 3.76
CA GLY A 247 1.50 -23.58 3.06
C GLY A 247 1.54 -23.79 1.54
N ARG A 248 0.36 -23.77 0.90
CA ARG A 248 0.19 -23.93 -0.56
C ARG A 248 0.39 -22.63 -1.33
N GLU A 249 0.13 -21.50 -0.69
CA GLU A 249 0.07 -20.18 -1.29
C GLU A 249 0.38 -19.08 -0.27
N ARG A 250 0.77 -17.89 -0.76
CA ARG A 250 0.83 -16.65 0.00
C ARG A 250 0.23 -15.52 -0.83
N ILE A 251 -0.94 -15.06 -0.41
CA ILE A 251 -1.74 -14.04 -1.07
C ILE A 251 -1.88 -12.86 -0.12
N SER A 252 -1.26 -11.74 -0.48
CA SER A 252 -1.36 -10.50 0.29
C SER A 252 -2.07 -9.43 -0.53
N MET A 253 -2.97 -8.71 0.11
CA MET A 253 -3.66 -7.54 -0.43
C MET A 253 -3.03 -6.28 0.15
N VAL A 254 -2.64 -5.34 -0.71
CA VAL A 254 -1.99 -4.09 -0.35
C VAL A 254 -2.87 -2.94 -0.81
N THR A 255 -3.35 -2.14 0.14
CA THR A 255 -4.06 -0.89 -0.20
C THR A 255 -3.16 0.28 0.11
N ALA A 256 -2.95 1.13 -0.90
CA ALA A 256 -2.17 2.35 -0.77
C ALA A 256 -3.01 3.50 -0.21
N PHE A 257 -2.38 4.35 0.59
CA PHE A 257 -3.03 5.49 1.26
C PHE A 257 -2.25 6.79 1.05
N ARG A 258 -3.02 7.88 1.00
CA ARG A 258 -2.53 9.26 0.96
C ARG A 258 -3.12 10.06 2.12
N PRO A 259 -2.48 11.16 2.55
CA PRO A 259 -3.08 12.02 3.56
C PRO A 259 -4.40 12.59 3.07
N LYS A 260 -5.41 12.59 3.94
CA LYS A 260 -6.72 13.17 3.67
C LYS A 260 -6.64 14.69 3.53
N SER A 261 -5.81 15.33 4.34
CA SER A 261 -5.61 16.77 4.32
C SER A 261 -4.73 17.19 3.14
N VAL A 262 -5.23 18.12 2.32
CA VAL A 262 -4.49 18.70 1.20
C VAL A 262 -3.29 19.55 1.65
N LEU A 263 -3.22 19.89 2.94
CA LEU A 263 -2.14 20.69 3.53
C LEU A 263 -0.99 19.83 4.06
N VAL A 264 -1.18 18.51 4.14
CA VAL A 264 -0.10 17.58 4.45
C VAL A 264 0.69 17.31 3.17
N LYS A 265 1.99 17.10 3.33
CA LYS A 265 2.90 16.77 2.25
C LYS A 265 2.44 15.48 1.54
N ASP A 266 2.42 15.49 0.21
CA ASP A 266 2.04 14.35 -0.61
C ASP A 266 3.14 14.07 -1.66
N GLU A 267 3.91 13.02 -1.41
CA GLU A 267 5.07 12.58 -2.21
C GLU A 267 4.81 11.26 -2.94
N ILE A 268 3.56 11.03 -3.34
CA ILE A 268 3.23 9.93 -4.25
C ILE A 268 4.04 10.07 -5.55
N VAL A 269 4.61 8.95 -5.98
CA VAL A 269 5.28 8.80 -7.28
C VAL A 269 4.72 7.57 -7.99
N LEU A 270 4.68 7.55 -9.32
CA LEU A 270 4.16 6.44 -10.10
C LEU A 270 5.27 5.51 -10.62
N THR A 271 6.52 5.71 -10.20
CA THR A 271 7.66 4.90 -10.65
C THR A 271 7.46 3.39 -10.45
N GLY A 272 6.94 2.97 -9.29
CA GLY A 272 6.63 1.56 -9.01
C GLY A 272 5.43 0.99 -9.79
N PRO A 273 4.24 1.60 -9.74
CA PRO A 273 3.03 1.06 -10.35
C PRO A 273 2.97 1.24 -11.87
N ARG A 274 3.57 2.29 -12.45
CA ARG A 274 3.46 2.60 -13.89
C ARG A 274 3.79 1.39 -14.78
N PRO A 275 4.92 0.69 -14.62
CA PRO A 275 5.28 -0.44 -15.49
C PRO A 275 4.33 -1.63 -15.47
N ILE A 276 3.45 -1.71 -14.46
CA ILE A 276 2.58 -2.86 -14.21
C ILE A 276 1.09 -2.52 -14.30
N SER A 277 0.73 -1.30 -14.75
CA SER A 277 -0.64 -0.76 -14.76
C SER A 277 -1.25 -0.59 -16.15
N ASN A 278 -2.58 -0.52 -16.20
CA ASN A 278 -3.27 0.24 -17.25
C ASN A 278 -2.94 1.73 -17.08
N LEU A 279 -2.14 2.30 -17.98
CA LEU A 279 -1.66 3.67 -17.86
C LEU A 279 -2.76 4.73 -18.02
N PRO A 280 -3.67 4.66 -19.00
CA PRO A 280 -4.76 5.63 -19.10
C PRO A 280 -5.58 5.74 -17.81
N GLU A 281 -5.89 4.63 -17.18
CA GLU A 281 -6.66 4.61 -15.93
C GLU A 281 -5.84 5.13 -14.74
N LEU A 282 -4.62 4.64 -14.54
CA LEU A 282 -3.73 5.10 -13.47
C LEU A 282 -3.44 6.59 -13.57
N TYR A 283 -3.07 7.08 -14.76
CA TYR A 283 -2.76 8.49 -14.99
C TYR A 283 -3.99 9.37 -14.93
N GLY A 284 -5.14 8.88 -15.38
CA GLY A 284 -6.42 9.58 -15.26
C GLY A 284 -6.76 9.84 -13.80
N GLN A 285 -6.79 8.78 -12.98
CA GLN A 285 -7.05 8.90 -11.54
C GLN A 285 -6.00 9.75 -10.83
N TYR A 286 -4.71 9.55 -11.13
CA TYR A 286 -3.62 10.35 -10.57
C TYR A 286 -3.78 11.83 -10.86
N SER A 287 -3.99 12.19 -12.12
CA SER A 287 -4.13 13.59 -12.53
C SER A 287 -5.36 14.22 -11.88
N GLN A 288 -6.49 13.49 -11.85
CA GLN A 288 -7.72 13.98 -11.25
C GLN A 288 -7.54 14.35 -9.77
N TYR A 289 -7.07 13.42 -8.92
CA TYR A 289 -6.96 13.74 -7.49
C TYR A 289 -5.92 14.84 -7.25
N ARG A 290 -4.83 14.87 -8.03
CA ARG A 290 -3.80 15.89 -7.86
C ARG A 290 -4.34 17.29 -8.19
N PHE A 291 -5.22 17.41 -9.19
CA PHE A 291 -5.91 18.65 -9.49
C PHE A 291 -6.96 19.02 -8.43
N GLU A 292 -7.70 18.06 -7.88
CA GLU A 292 -8.63 18.32 -6.76
C GLU A 292 -7.89 18.87 -5.53
N VAL A 293 -6.69 18.35 -5.24
CA VAL A 293 -5.80 18.89 -4.18
C VAL A 293 -5.42 20.34 -4.47
N LEU A 294 -5.03 20.67 -5.71
CA LEU A 294 -4.70 22.05 -6.10
C LEU A 294 -5.91 22.98 -5.98
N GLU A 295 -7.09 22.53 -6.41
CA GLU A 295 -8.33 23.30 -6.27
C GLU A 295 -8.58 23.68 -4.82
N GLU A 296 -8.51 22.71 -3.91
CA GLU A 296 -8.78 22.92 -2.49
C GLU A 296 -7.68 23.76 -1.82
N ARG A 297 -6.41 23.60 -2.21
CA ARG A 297 -5.31 24.48 -1.74
C ARG A 297 -5.53 25.93 -2.16
N ILE A 298 -5.89 26.18 -3.42
CA ILE A 298 -6.18 27.52 -3.94
C ILE A 298 -7.40 28.10 -3.23
N ARG A 299 -8.46 27.31 -3.05
CA ARG A 299 -9.67 27.73 -2.32
C ARG A 299 -9.35 28.15 -0.89
N ASN A 300 -8.51 27.38 -0.20
CA ASN A 300 -8.04 27.70 1.15
C ASN A 300 -7.23 29.00 1.18
N GLU A 301 -6.33 29.22 0.23
CA GLU A 301 -5.54 30.45 0.18
C GLU A 301 -6.41 31.69 -0.14
N LEU A 302 -7.35 31.57 -1.09
CA LEU A 302 -8.32 32.63 -1.38
C LEU A 302 -9.16 33.00 -0.16
N LYS A 303 -9.56 32.01 0.65
CA LYS A 303 -10.27 32.26 1.91
C LYS A 303 -9.41 33.07 2.88
N LYS A 304 -8.14 32.69 3.08
CA LYS A 304 -7.19 33.45 3.93
C LYS A 304 -6.99 34.88 3.44
N MET A 305 -6.88 35.09 2.13
CA MET A 305 -6.74 36.42 1.54
C MET A 305 -7.96 37.30 1.85
N ARG A 306 -9.18 36.79 1.64
CA ARG A 306 -10.42 37.50 1.94
C ARG A 306 -10.56 37.83 3.44
N ASP A 307 -10.17 36.90 4.30
CA ASP A 307 -10.23 37.11 5.76
C ASP A 307 -9.19 38.16 6.22
N ARG A 308 -7.99 38.19 5.63
CA ARG A 308 -6.99 39.24 5.86
C ARG A 308 -7.48 40.61 5.40
N GLU A 309 -8.09 40.69 4.22
CA GLU A 309 -8.65 41.93 3.68
C GLU A 309 -9.77 42.46 4.57
N ARG A 310 -10.73 41.61 4.97
CA ARG A 310 -11.82 41.96 5.90
C ARG A 310 -11.31 42.49 7.24
N SER A 311 -10.21 41.91 7.74
CA SER A 311 -9.56 42.34 8.98
C SER A 311 -8.57 43.49 8.79
N LYS A 312 -8.48 44.08 7.58
CA LYS A 312 -7.55 45.17 7.22
C LYS A 312 -6.08 44.87 7.56
N ARG A 313 -5.70 43.60 7.55
CA ARG A 313 -4.31 43.17 7.74
C ARG A 313 -3.54 43.43 6.46
N GLN A 314 -2.26 43.79 6.60
CA GLN A 314 -1.39 43.99 5.44
C GLN A 314 -1.21 42.70 4.63
N PHE A 315 -1.04 42.86 3.32
CA PHE A 315 -0.72 41.76 2.42
C PHE A 315 0.67 41.22 2.73
N ASP A 316 0.78 39.89 2.79
CA ASP A 316 2.01 39.19 3.14
C ASP A 316 2.62 38.60 1.88
N THR A 317 3.44 39.43 1.23
CA THR A 317 4.09 39.08 -0.04
C THR A 317 5.00 37.86 0.09
N ALA A 318 5.66 37.68 1.24
CA ALA A 318 6.53 36.53 1.47
C ALA A 318 5.73 35.23 1.51
N ALA A 319 4.67 35.18 2.34
CA ALA A 319 3.81 34.00 2.43
C ALA A 319 3.13 33.64 1.10
N MET A 320 2.70 34.64 0.33
CA MET A 320 2.11 34.39 -1.00
C MET A 320 3.14 33.80 -1.98
N ARG A 321 4.38 34.30 -1.97
CA ARG A 321 5.46 33.75 -2.81
C ARG A 321 5.74 32.30 -2.44
N ASP A 322 5.78 31.97 -1.15
CA ASP A 322 6.01 30.61 -0.67
C ASP A 322 4.86 29.67 -1.10
N PHE A 323 3.61 30.12 -0.98
CA PHE A 323 2.44 29.35 -1.45
C PHE A 323 2.51 29.06 -2.96
N ILE A 324 2.82 30.08 -3.78
CA ILE A 324 2.95 29.93 -5.23
C ILE A 324 4.12 28.99 -5.57
N ALA A 325 5.24 29.10 -4.88
CA ALA A 325 6.39 28.23 -5.08
C ALA A 325 6.07 26.77 -4.75
N ASP A 326 5.34 26.50 -3.67
CA ASP A 326 4.87 25.15 -3.32
C ASP A 326 3.95 24.57 -4.41
N GLN A 327 3.01 25.36 -4.94
CA GLN A 327 2.11 24.88 -6.01
C GLN A 327 2.86 24.63 -7.31
N LYS A 328 3.88 25.45 -7.62
CA LYS A 328 4.77 25.23 -8.76
C LYS A 328 5.53 23.91 -8.61
N GLN A 329 6.13 23.66 -7.45
CA GLN A 329 6.86 22.41 -7.18
C GLN A 329 5.93 21.19 -7.28
N TYR A 330 4.68 21.32 -6.82
CA TYR A 330 3.67 20.28 -6.89
C TYR A 330 3.33 19.91 -8.35
N LEU A 331 3.16 20.91 -9.23
CA LEU A 331 2.94 20.72 -10.66
C LEU A 331 4.17 20.12 -11.37
N GLU A 332 5.38 20.59 -11.03
CA GLU A 332 6.63 20.03 -11.56
C GLU A 332 6.77 18.55 -11.18
N ALA A 333 6.44 18.17 -9.94
CA ALA A 333 6.43 16.78 -9.51
C ALA A 333 5.41 15.93 -10.30
N MET A 334 4.23 16.48 -10.61
CA MET A 334 3.26 15.78 -11.46
C MET A 334 3.79 15.50 -12.87
N LEU A 335 4.48 16.48 -13.48
CA LEU A 335 5.07 16.32 -14.80
C LEU A 335 6.08 15.18 -14.87
N LEU A 336 6.87 14.97 -13.81
CA LEU A 336 7.83 13.88 -13.74
C LEU A 336 7.16 12.49 -13.72
N GLU A 337 5.90 12.41 -13.27
CA GLU A 337 5.20 11.14 -13.14
C GLU A 337 4.35 10.74 -14.36
N LEU A 338 4.06 11.68 -15.26
CA LEU A 338 3.32 11.44 -16.48
C LEU A 338 4.29 11.32 -17.66
N VAL A 339 4.68 10.08 -17.97
CA VAL A 339 5.62 9.75 -19.06
C VAL A 339 4.97 8.81 -20.07
N ASP A 340 5.39 8.94 -21.33
CA ASP A 340 4.95 8.12 -22.47
C ASP A 340 5.67 6.78 -22.60
#